data_AF-A0A7C2SJR6-F1
#
_entry.id   AF-A0A7C2SJR6-F1
#
_cell.length_a   1.000
_cell.length_b   1.000
_cell.length_c   1.000
_cell.angle_alpha   90.00
_cell.angle_beta   90.00
_cell.angle_gamma   90.00
#
_symmetry.space_group_name_H-M   'P 1'
#
loop_
_entity.id
_entity.type
_entity.pdbx_description
1 polymer ?
#
loop_
_entity_poly.entity_id
_entity_poly.type
_entity_poly.pdbx_seq_one_letter_code
_entity_poly.pdbx_strand_id
1 'polypeptide(L)'
;PFEKDEHVRGDTTPKSLAALRPVFKVGGTVTAGNASGINDGAAAMLVASADKAKALGLKPMGAVVAYAVAGVEPSIMGIGPVPAIQKVLDKAGLSLDDIDLFELNEAFAVQSLAVLRDLPIPEEKINVNGGAIALGHPIGASGAIILTKLLHEMKRRKAKRGLASLCIGGGMGIAMIVEKA
;
A
#
# COMPACT_ATOMS: atom_id res chain seq x y z
N PRO A 1 -25.34 4.08 11.30
CA PRO A 1 -23.90 3.87 11.60
C PRO A 1 -23.11 3.76 10.29
N PHE A 2 -21.91 4.32 10.24
CA PHE A 2 -21.01 4.19 9.09
C PHE A 2 -20.14 2.93 9.27
N GLU A 3 -20.32 1.93 8.40
CA GLU A 3 -19.74 0.58 8.56
C GLU A 3 -19.13 0.02 7.26
N LYS A 4 -19.23 0.75 6.15
CA LYS A 4 -18.80 0.31 4.82
C LYS A 4 -18.07 1.44 4.12
N ASP A 5 -16.98 1.10 3.44
CA ASP A 5 -16.27 2.05 2.58
C ASP A 5 -17.22 2.58 1.49
N GLU A 6 -17.33 3.90 1.37
CA GLU A 6 -18.28 4.57 0.47
C GLU A 6 -17.63 5.16 -0.78
N HIS A 7 -16.29 5.14 -0.87
CA HIS A 7 -15.58 5.70 -2.03
C HIS A 7 -15.66 4.79 -3.27
N VAL A 8 -16.03 3.52 -3.08
CA VAL A 8 -16.08 2.50 -4.14
C VAL A 8 -17.22 2.82 -5.12
N ARG A 9 -16.86 2.95 -6.40
CA ARG A 9 -17.78 3.24 -7.52
C ARG A 9 -18.09 1.96 -8.30
N GLY A 10 -19.12 1.22 -7.87
CA GLY A 10 -19.49 -0.09 -8.43
C GLY A 10 -19.98 -0.09 -9.89
N ASP A 11 -20.31 1.08 -10.44
CA ASP A 11 -20.75 1.31 -11.82
C ASP A 11 -19.60 1.76 -12.75
N THR A 12 -18.36 1.74 -12.27
CA THR A 12 -17.18 2.14 -13.05
C THR A 12 -16.99 1.25 -14.28
N THR A 13 -16.79 1.87 -15.44
CA THR A 13 -16.50 1.17 -16.70
C THR A 13 -15.27 1.78 -17.39
N PRO A 14 -14.55 1.04 -18.25
CA PRO A 14 -13.47 1.62 -19.05
C PRO A 14 -13.92 2.84 -19.86
N LYS A 15 -15.16 2.82 -20.37
CA LYS A 15 -15.76 3.94 -21.10
C LYS A 15 -15.97 5.17 -20.22
N SER A 16 -16.46 5.00 -18.99
CA SER A 16 -16.66 6.14 -18.08
C SER A 16 -15.32 6.73 -17.65
N LEU A 17 -14.30 5.90 -17.40
CA LEU A 17 -12.94 6.37 -17.08
C LEU A 17 -12.31 7.14 -18.25
N ALA A 18 -12.44 6.64 -19.48
CA ALA A 18 -11.89 7.28 -20.68
C ALA A 18 -12.53 8.66 -20.99
N ALA A 19 -13.76 8.89 -20.54
CA ALA A 19 -14.46 10.16 -20.73
C ALA A 19 -14.05 11.26 -19.74
N LEU A 20 -13.27 10.93 -18.70
CA LEU A 20 -12.88 11.90 -17.67
C LEU A 20 -11.83 12.88 -18.18
N ARG A 21 -12.00 14.14 -17.80
CA ARG A 21 -11.05 15.20 -18.12
C ARG A 21 -9.81 15.12 -17.21
N PRO A 22 -8.61 15.45 -17.72
CA PRO A 22 -7.42 15.59 -16.88
C PRO A 22 -7.58 16.68 -15.82
N VAL A 23 -7.01 16.49 -14.63
CA VAL A 23 -7.23 17.38 -13.47
C VAL A 23 -6.01 18.22 -13.06
N PHE A 24 -4.79 17.88 -13.51
CA PHE A 24 -3.57 18.61 -13.12
C PHE A 24 -2.94 19.44 -14.25
N LYS A 25 -3.09 19.03 -15.51
CA LYS A 25 -2.48 19.69 -16.66
C LYS A 25 -3.36 19.53 -17.89
N VAL A 26 -3.48 20.59 -18.69
CA VAL A 26 -4.13 20.54 -20.01
C VAL A 26 -3.41 19.53 -20.90
N GLY A 27 -4.15 18.57 -21.45
CA GLY A 27 -3.59 17.45 -22.22
C GLY A 27 -2.85 16.41 -21.37
N GLY A 28 -2.99 16.43 -20.04
CA GLY A 28 -2.44 15.42 -19.15
C GLY A 28 -3.20 14.10 -19.18
N THR A 29 -2.75 13.13 -18.37
CA THR A 29 -3.33 11.77 -18.32
C THR A 29 -4.01 11.44 -16.98
N VAL A 30 -3.75 12.23 -15.94
CA VAL A 30 -4.29 11.99 -14.60
C VAL A 30 -5.66 12.64 -14.47
N THR A 31 -6.65 11.85 -14.04
CA THR A 31 -8.07 12.20 -13.92
C THR A 31 -8.58 11.81 -12.53
N ALA A 32 -9.80 12.25 -12.17
CA ALA A 32 -10.45 11.83 -10.91
C ALA A 32 -10.82 10.33 -10.85
N GLY A 33 -10.65 9.58 -11.95
CA GLY A 33 -10.91 8.15 -12.01
C GLY A 33 -9.65 7.28 -11.89
N ASN A 34 -8.45 7.88 -12.00
CA ASN A 34 -7.18 7.17 -11.88
C ASN A 34 -6.26 7.79 -10.81
N ALA A 35 -6.84 8.60 -9.94
CA ALA A 35 -6.24 9.16 -8.73
C ALA A 35 -7.09 8.73 -7.53
N SER A 36 -6.47 8.53 -6.37
CA SER A 36 -7.22 8.34 -5.13
C SER A 36 -7.98 9.60 -4.75
N GLY A 37 -9.08 9.44 -4.02
CA GLY A 37 -9.86 10.55 -3.48
C GLY A 37 -9.19 11.28 -2.31
N ILE A 38 -9.86 12.35 -1.88
CA ILE A 38 -9.68 12.94 -0.55
C ILE A 38 -10.67 12.23 0.36
N ASN A 39 -10.19 11.62 1.43
CA ASN A 39 -10.98 10.73 2.26
C ASN A 39 -10.69 10.95 3.74
N ASP A 40 -11.69 10.63 4.55
CA ASP A 40 -11.59 10.56 6.01
C ASP A 40 -11.44 9.09 6.43
N GLY A 41 -10.61 8.84 7.43
CA GLY A 41 -10.40 7.49 7.94
C GLY A 41 -9.35 7.42 9.03
N ALA A 42 -9.41 6.37 9.84
CA ALA A 42 -8.46 6.08 10.88
C ALA A 42 -8.18 4.56 10.92
N ALA A 43 -6.94 4.21 11.28
CA ALA A 43 -6.55 2.84 11.59
C ALA A 43 -5.60 2.86 12.78
N ALA A 44 -5.70 1.83 13.63
CA ALA A 44 -4.89 1.69 14.83
C ALA A 44 -4.34 0.27 14.92
N MET A 45 -3.14 0.15 15.49
CA MET A 45 -2.47 -1.13 15.72
C MET A 45 -1.88 -1.16 17.13
N LEU A 46 -2.01 -2.29 17.80
CA LEU A 46 -1.30 -2.55 19.04
C LEU A 46 0.04 -3.19 18.72
N VAL A 47 1.13 -2.52 19.09
CA VAL A 47 2.51 -3.02 18.92
C VAL A 47 3.08 -3.37 20.28
N ALA A 48 3.70 -4.54 20.39
CA ALA A 48 4.36 -5.02 21.59
C ALA A 48 5.61 -5.81 21.23
N SER A 49 6.55 -5.93 22.17
CA SER A 49 7.63 -6.92 22.04
C SER A 49 7.04 -8.34 22.11
N ALA A 50 7.74 -9.30 21.49
CA ALA A 50 7.35 -10.71 21.53
C ALA A 50 7.21 -11.23 22.97
N ASP A 51 8.16 -10.86 23.85
CA ASP A 51 8.14 -11.23 25.26
C ASP A 51 6.93 -10.65 26.00
N LYS A 52 6.57 -9.39 25.73
CA LYS A 52 5.41 -8.75 26.37
C LYS A 52 4.10 -9.36 25.86
N ALA A 53 4.00 -9.63 24.56
CA ALA A 53 2.85 -10.32 23.99
C ALA A 53 2.67 -11.71 24.62
N LYS A 54 3.77 -12.48 24.75
CA LYS A 54 3.77 -13.79 25.41
C LYS A 54 3.39 -13.71 26.88
N ALA A 55 3.98 -12.78 27.64
CA ALA A 55 3.69 -12.59 29.06
C ALA A 55 2.22 -12.18 29.32
N LEU A 56 1.59 -11.50 28.36
CA LEU A 56 0.18 -11.11 28.42
C LEU A 56 -0.78 -12.13 27.78
N GLY A 57 -0.27 -13.25 27.24
CA GLY A 57 -1.11 -14.24 26.55
C GLY A 57 -1.75 -13.75 25.25
N LEU A 58 -1.20 -12.69 24.64
CA LEU A 58 -1.71 -12.13 23.38
C LEU A 58 -1.29 -13.02 22.20
N LYS A 59 -2.15 -13.10 21.18
CA LYS A 59 -1.88 -13.77 19.90
C LYS A 59 -1.64 -12.72 18.83
N PRO A 60 -0.38 -12.41 18.45
CA PRO A 60 -0.10 -11.40 17.44
C PRO A 60 -0.70 -11.77 16.08
N MET A 61 -1.09 -10.76 15.30
CA MET A 61 -1.53 -10.97 13.91
C MET A 61 -0.35 -11.20 12.95
N GLY A 62 0.79 -10.61 13.27
CA GLY A 62 2.04 -10.71 12.54
C GLY A 62 3.18 -10.10 13.33
N ALA A 63 4.39 -10.30 12.84
CA ALA A 63 5.62 -9.73 13.37
C ALA A 63 6.28 -8.83 12.32
N VAL A 64 6.80 -7.68 12.73
CA VAL A 64 7.59 -6.80 11.85
C VAL A 64 8.98 -7.43 11.67
N VAL A 65 9.34 -7.79 10.44
CA VAL A 65 10.66 -8.35 10.11
C VAL A 65 11.66 -7.22 9.89
N ALA A 66 11.30 -6.29 9.01
CA ALA A 66 12.13 -5.15 8.68
C ALA A 66 11.26 -4.01 8.15
N TYR A 67 11.78 -2.79 8.28
CA TYR A 67 11.27 -1.62 7.60
C TYR A 67 12.43 -0.77 7.09
N ALA A 68 12.19 -0.03 6.02
CA ALA A 68 13.13 0.91 5.46
C ALA A 68 12.41 2.15 4.91
N VAL A 69 13.14 3.26 4.90
CA VAL A 69 12.76 4.53 4.29
C VAL A 69 13.85 4.91 3.28
N ALA A 70 13.43 5.49 2.16
CA ALA A 70 14.31 6.01 1.12
C ALA A 70 13.83 7.39 0.66
N GLY A 71 14.79 8.25 0.30
CA GLY A 71 14.53 9.54 -0.33
C GLY A 71 14.68 9.44 -1.84
N VAL A 72 13.90 10.24 -2.56
CA VAL A 72 13.95 10.43 -4.01
C VAL A 72 13.79 11.91 -4.33
N GLU A 73 13.99 12.29 -5.58
CA GLU A 73 13.76 13.67 -6.00
C GLU A 73 12.25 14.03 -5.82
N PRO A 74 11.92 15.20 -5.24
CA PRO A 74 10.53 15.54 -4.89
C PRO A 74 9.56 15.58 -6.07
N SER A 75 9.99 15.99 -7.26
CA SER A 75 9.14 16.02 -8.46
C SER A 75 8.72 14.64 -8.96
N ILE A 76 9.46 13.59 -8.58
CA ILE A 76 9.14 12.18 -8.87
C ILE A 76 8.80 11.37 -7.62
N MET A 77 8.31 12.01 -6.55
CA MET A 77 8.04 11.37 -5.25
C MET A 77 7.26 10.04 -5.30
N GLY A 78 6.42 9.85 -6.33
CA GLY A 78 5.69 8.61 -6.58
C GLY A 78 6.57 7.37 -6.74
N ILE A 79 7.85 7.50 -7.14
CA ILE A 79 8.78 6.37 -7.27
C ILE A 79 9.42 5.95 -5.94
N GLY A 80 9.20 6.70 -4.86
CA GLY A 80 9.76 6.43 -3.52
C GLY A 80 9.65 4.97 -3.04
N PRO A 81 8.57 4.23 -3.33
CA PRO A 81 8.47 2.80 -3.01
C PRO A 81 9.59 1.94 -3.59
N VAL A 82 10.11 2.23 -4.78
CA VAL A 82 11.13 1.39 -5.43
C VAL A 82 12.39 1.25 -4.56
N PRO A 83 13.11 2.35 -4.21
CA PRO A 83 14.28 2.23 -3.37
C PRO A 83 13.95 1.82 -1.93
N ALA A 84 12.74 2.10 -1.42
CA ALA A 84 12.33 1.67 -0.09
C ALA A 84 12.13 0.14 -0.02
N ILE A 85 11.51 -0.45 -1.04
CA ILE A 85 11.30 -1.90 -1.17
C ILE A 85 12.63 -2.61 -1.34
N GLN A 86 13.48 -2.15 -2.26
CA GLN A 86 14.80 -2.76 -2.46
C GLN A 86 15.61 -2.75 -1.15
N LYS A 87 15.64 -1.61 -0.45
CA LYS A 87 16.36 -1.46 0.81
C LYS A 87 15.81 -2.34 1.94
N VAL A 88 14.49 -2.55 2.04
CA VAL A 88 13.93 -3.42 3.09
C VAL A 88 14.15 -4.89 2.77
N LEU A 89 14.10 -5.29 1.50
CA LEU A 89 14.40 -6.63 1.03
C LEU A 89 15.87 -6.99 1.31
N ASP A 90 16.80 -6.10 0.93
CA ASP A 90 18.24 -6.26 1.21
C ASP A 90 18.49 -6.36 2.72
N LYS A 91 17.85 -5.51 3.52
CA LYS A 91 17.95 -5.52 4.99
C LYS A 91 17.43 -6.82 5.61
N ALA A 92 16.43 -7.44 5.01
CA ALA A 92 15.84 -8.69 5.47
C ALA A 92 16.53 -9.95 4.88
N GLY A 93 17.43 -9.78 3.91
CA GLY A 93 18.00 -10.90 3.15
C GLY A 93 16.95 -11.66 2.33
N LEU A 94 15.96 -10.94 1.80
CA LEU A 94 14.84 -11.49 1.04
C LEU A 94 14.84 -10.94 -0.39
N SER A 95 14.13 -11.64 -1.27
CA SER A 95 13.83 -11.21 -2.64
C SER A 95 12.34 -10.84 -2.80
N LEU A 96 11.96 -10.25 -3.94
CA LEU A 96 10.54 -10.03 -4.25
C LEU A 96 9.74 -11.34 -4.26
N ASP A 97 10.36 -12.45 -4.69
CA ASP A 97 9.70 -13.76 -4.81
C ASP A 97 9.35 -14.38 -3.45
N ASP A 98 10.07 -13.98 -2.39
CA ASP A 98 9.81 -14.40 -1.01
C ASP A 98 8.55 -13.78 -0.40
N ILE A 99 7.96 -12.78 -1.06
CA ILE A 99 6.78 -12.06 -0.60
C ILE A 99 5.53 -12.65 -1.25
N ASP A 100 4.56 -13.02 -0.41
CA ASP A 100 3.31 -13.64 -0.86
C ASP A 100 2.25 -12.61 -1.25
N LEU A 101 2.22 -11.47 -0.53
CA LEU A 101 1.23 -10.41 -0.72
C LEU A 101 1.87 -9.03 -0.60
N PHE A 102 1.42 -8.11 -1.44
CA PHE A 102 1.83 -6.73 -1.48
C PHE A 102 0.63 -5.81 -1.31
N GLU A 103 0.77 -4.81 -0.46
CA GLU A 103 -0.09 -3.64 -0.47
C GLU A 103 0.77 -2.43 -0.85
N LEU A 104 0.56 -1.91 -2.06
CA LEU A 104 1.22 -0.71 -2.57
C LEU A 104 0.17 0.39 -2.70
N ASN A 105 0.31 1.46 -1.94
CA ASN A 105 -0.68 2.54 -1.97
C ASN A 105 -0.82 3.16 -3.38
N GLU A 106 -2.06 3.37 -3.82
CA GLU A 106 -2.40 3.88 -5.15
C GLU A 106 -2.79 5.36 -5.09
N ALA A 107 -1.87 6.24 -4.68
CA ALA A 107 -2.14 7.69 -4.68
C ALA A 107 -2.55 8.16 -6.09
N PHE A 108 -1.83 7.65 -7.10
CA PHE A 108 -2.16 7.78 -8.51
C PHE A 108 -1.85 6.47 -9.23
N ALA A 109 -2.63 6.13 -10.26
CA ALA A 109 -2.37 4.94 -11.08
C ALA A 109 -0.99 5.02 -11.75
N VAL A 110 -0.62 6.21 -12.24
CA VAL A 110 0.66 6.42 -12.96
C VAL A 110 1.88 6.11 -12.10
N GLN A 111 1.86 6.47 -10.80
CA GLN A 111 2.99 6.15 -9.92
C GLN A 111 3.01 4.67 -9.55
N SER A 112 1.86 4.04 -9.31
CA SER A 112 1.79 2.60 -9.02
C SER A 112 2.34 1.81 -10.20
N LEU A 113 1.96 2.17 -11.42
CA LEU A 113 2.47 1.55 -12.65
C LEU A 113 3.96 1.82 -12.88
N ALA A 114 4.47 3.00 -12.48
CA ALA A 114 5.90 3.29 -12.55
C ALA A 114 6.69 2.40 -11.58
N VAL A 115 6.22 2.25 -10.33
CA VAL A 115 6.82 1.33 -9.35
C VAL A 115 6.80 -0.11 -9.89
N LEU A 116 5.69 -0.57 -10.47
CA LEU A 116 5.55 -1.93 -10.99
C LEU A 116 6.39 -2.22 -12.24
N ARG A 117 6.81 -1.18 -12.96
CA ARG A 117 7.75 -1.35 -14.07
C ARG A 117 9.15 -1.74 -13.58
N ASP A 118 9.57 -1.16 -12.46
CA ASP A 118 10.88 -1.40 -11.86
C ASP A 118 10.87 -2.60 -10.91
N LEU A 119 9.73 -2.86 -10.27
CA LEU A 119 9.48 -4.00 -9.38
C LEU A 119 8.28 -4.81 -9.90
N PRO A 120 8.50 -5.74 -10.84
CA PRO A 120 7.42 -6.47 -11.53
C PRO A 120 6.74 -7.47 -10.59
N ILE A 121 5.84 -6.96 -9.74
CA ILE A 121 5.04 -7.76 -8.82
C ILE A 121 3.84 -8.34 -9.57
N PRO A 122 3.56 -9.66 -9.46
CA PRO A 122 2.40 -10.27 -10.08
C PRO A 122 1.07 -9.70 -9.58
N GLU A 123 0.10 -9.51 -10.49
CA GLU A 123 -1.22 -8.93 -10.20
C GLU A 123 -1.98 -9.70 -9.11
N GLU A 124 -1.81 -11.02 -9.05
CA GLU A 124 -2.45 -11.90 -8.06
C GLU A 124 -1.90 -11.73 -6.63
N LYS A 125 -0.77 -11.02 -6.47
CA LYS A 125 -0.14 -10.73 -5.19
C LYS A 125 -0.32 -9.29 -4.72
N ILE A 126 -0.61 -8.33 -5.59
CA ILE A 126 -0.66 -6.90 -5.26
C ILE A 126 -2.08 -6.38 -5.14
N ASN A 127 -2.37 -5.64 -4.06
CA ASN A 127 -3.64 -4.93 -3.84
C ASN A 127 -4.87 -5.81 -4.12
N VAL A 128 -4.82 -7.07 -3.70
CA VAL A 128 -5.75 -8.14 -4.13
C VAL A 128 -7.21 -7.93 -3.71
N ASN A 129 -7.46 -6.93 -2.84
CA ASN A 129 -8.78 -6.50 -2.40
C ASN A 129 -9.08 -5.04 -2.82
N GLY A 130 -8.42 -4.55 -3.87
CA GLY A 130 -8.47 -3.16 -4.33
C GLY A 130 -7.50 -2.25 -3.57
N GLY A 131 -7.10 -1.14 -4.20
CA GLY A 131 -6.25 -0.13 -3.60
C GLY A 131 -6.94 1.23 -3.43
N ALA A 132 -6.13 2.27 -3.18
CA ALA A 132 -6.60 3.59 -2.77
C ALA A 132 -7.37 4.35 -3.88
N ILE A 133 -7.25 3.98 -5.16
CA ILE A 133 -8.09 4.57 -6.21
C ILE A 133 -9.57 4.23 -5.97
N ALA A 134 -9.85 3.00 -5.51
CA ALA A 134 -11.20 2.56 -5.20
C ALA A 134 -11.60 2.85 -3.74
N LEU A 135 -10.69 2.60 -2.79
CA LEU A 135 -10.97 2.63 -1.36
C LEU A 135 -10.74 4.01 -0.72
N GLY A 136 -10.02 4.90 -1.40
CA GLY A 136 -9.67 6.22 -0.91
C GLY A 136 -8.31 6.31 -0.20
N HIS A 137 -7.86 7.54 0.06
CA HIS A 137 -6.55 7.84 0.61
C HIS A 137 -6.60 8.88 1.76
N PRO A 138 -7.04 8.50 2.97
CA PRO A 138 -6.89 9.34 4.15
C PRO A 138 -5.42 9.44 4.54
N ILE A 139 -4.75 10.51 4.13
CA ILE A 139 -3.28 10.62 4.03
C ILE A 139 -2.57 10.12 5.31
N GLY A 140 -2.95 10.65 6.48
CA GLY A 140 -2.30 10.30 7.75
C GLY A 140 -2.57 8.87 8.22
N ALA A 141 -3.66 8.24 7.79
CA ALA A 141 -4.06 6.89 8.20
C ALA A 141 -3.67 5.81 7.18
N SER A 142 -3.39 6.19 5.93
CA SER A 142 -3.27 5.24 4.81
C SER A 142 -2.20 4.16 5.02
N GLY A 143 -1.05 4.52 5.60
CA GLY A 143 -0.01 3.53 5.92
C GLY A 143 -0.50 2.45 6.90
N ALA A 144 -1.24 2.84 7.93
CA ALA A 144 -1.83 1.91 8.88
C ALA A 144 -3.01 1.12 8.28
N ILE A 145 -3.80 1.75 7.39
CA ILE A 145 -4.92 1.09 6.68
C ILE A 145 -4.39 -0.02 5.79
N ILE A 146 -3.40 0.25 4.92
CA ILE A 146 -2.88 -0.76 4.01
C ILE A 146 -2.19 -1.90 4.76
N LEU A 147 -1.52 -1.60 5.88
CA LEU A 147 -0.92 -2.63 6.73
C LEU A 147 -1.99 -3.48 7.43
N THR A 148 -3.10 -2.88 7.83
CA THR A 148 -4.26 -3.60 8.39
C THR A 148 -4.85 -4.55 7.34
N LYS A 149 -5.12 -4.03 6.14
CA LYS A 149 -5.60 -4.84 5.00
C LYS A 149 -4.66 -6.01 4.72
N LEU A 150 -3.35 -5.75 4.66
CA LEU A 150 -2.33 -6.77 4.42
C LEU A 150 -2.40 -7.89 5.46
N LEU A 151 -2.37 -7.55 6.76
CA LEU A 151 -2.39 -8.56 7.84
C LEU A 151 -3.66 -9.42 7.82
N HIS A 152 -4.81 -8.79 7.60
CA HIS A 152 -6.08 -9.51 7.49
C HIS A 152 -6.11 -10.43 6.26
N GLU A 153 -5.59 -9.97 5.13
CA GLU A 153 -5.53 -10.76 3.91
C GLU A 153 -4.53 -11.91 4.00
N MET A 154 -3.36 -11.68 4.61
CA MET A 154 -2.39 -12.72 4.91
C MET A 154 -3.00 -13.81 5.77
N LYS A 155 -3.76 -13.44 6.81
CA LYS A 155 -4.50 -14.41 7.63
C LYS A 155 -5.51 -15.20 6.82
N ARG A 156 -6.28 -14.54 5.95
CA ARG A 156 -7.30 -15.17 5.09
C ARG A 156 -6.69 -16.18 4.11
N ARG A 157 -5.57 -15.82 3.48
CA ARG A 157 -4.86 -16.67 2.50
C ARG A 157 -3.84 -17.62 3.11
N LYS A 158 -3.62 -17.55 4.43
CA LYS A 158 -2.53 -18.24 5.13
C LYS A 158 -1.14 -17.90 4.53
N ALA A 159 -0.98 -16.68 4.02
CA ALA A 159 0.29 -16.18 3.53
C ALA A 159 1.31 -16.10 4.68
N LYS A 160 2.59 -16.33 4.35
CA LYS A 160 3.70 -16.29 5.28
C LYS A 160 4.27 -14.88 5.39
N ARG A 161 4.51 -14.21 4.25
CA ARG A 161 5.14 -12.89 4.18
C ARG A 161 4.29 -11.88 3.43
N GLY A 162 4.22 -10.67 3.97
CA GLY A 162 3.58 -9.54 3.32
C GLY A 162 4.51 -8.34 3.29
N LEU A 163 4.36 -7.49 2.27
CA LEU A 163 5.04 -6.21 2.17
C LEU A 163 4.02 -5.09 1.96
N ALA A 164 4.07 -4.06 2.82
CA ALA A 164 3.30 -2.83 2.64
C ALA A 164 4.24 -1.68 2.26
N SER A 165 3.87 -0.87 1.26
CA SER A 165 4.65 0.29 0.84
C SER A 165 3.79 1.45 0.32
N LEU A 166 4.30 2.67 0.47
CA LEU A 166 3.69 3.88 -0.07
C LEU A 166 4.73 4.96 -0.39
N CYS A 167 4.42 5.78 -1.39
CA CYS A 167 5.11 7.06 -1.63
C CYS A 167 4.70 8.10 -0.59
N ILE A 168 5.53 9.11 -0.40
CA ILE A 168 5.32 10.21 0.55
C ILE A 168 5.66 11.52 -0.13
N GLY A 169 4.73 12.48 -0.07
CA GLY A 169 4.93 13.84 -0.57
C GLY A 169 6.20 14.47 -0.02
N GLY A 170 6.93 15.20 -0.86
CA GLY A 170 8.25 15.73 -0.52
C GLY A 170 9.43 14.83 -0.91
N GLY A 171 9.18 13.68 -1.54
CA GLY A 171 10.24 12.84 -2.14
C GLY A 171 10.73 11.73 -1.21
N MET A 172 9.82 10.96 -0.61
CA MET A 172 10.20 9.79 0.17
C MET A 172 9.34 8.58 -0.16
N GLY A 173 9.81 7.39 0.23
CA GLY A 173 9.01 6.18 0.27
C GLY A 173 9.35 5.35 1.50
N ILE A 174 8.39 4.54 1.94
CA ILE A 174 8.54 3.62 3.07
C ILE A 174 8.07 2.23 2.65
N ALA A 175 8.75 1.20 3.16
CA ALA A 175 8.35 -0.18 3.01
C ALA A 175 8.52 -0.93 4.34
N MET A 176 7.59 -1.84 4.62
CA MET A 176 7.60 -2.71 5.79
C MET A 176 7.28 -4.14 5.39
N ILE A 177 8.13 -5.07 5.83
CA ILE A 177 7.92 -6.51 5.71
C ILE A 177 7.36 -7.02 7.02
N VAL A 178 6.25 -7.75 6.92
CA VAL A 178 5.65 -8.47 8.05
C VAL A 178 5.59 -9.96 7.75
N GLU A 179 5.74 -10.76 8.78
CA GLU A 179 5.55 -12.21 8.74
C GLU A 179 4.38 -12.62 9.61
N LYS A 180 3.71 -13.70 9.23
CA LYS A 180 2.70 -14.32 10.07
C LYS A 180 3.34 -14.81 11.38
N ALA A 181 2.73 -14.42 12.51
CA ALA A 181 3.15 -14.83 13.86
C ALA A 181 2.68 -16.24 14.23
#